data_AF-A0A8H5J4R9-F1
#
_entry.id   AF-A0A8H5J4R9-F1
#
_cell.length_a   1.000
_cell.length_b   1.000
_cell.length_c   1.000
_cell.angle_alpha   90.00
_cell.angle_beta   90.00
_cell.angle_gamma   90.00
#
_symmetry.space_group_name_H-M   'P 1'
#
loop_
_entity.id
_entity.type
_entity.pdbx_description
1 polymer ?
#
loop_
_entity_poly.entity_id
_entity_poly.type
_entity_poly.pdbx_seq_one_letter_code
_entity_poly.pdbx_strand_id
1 'polypeptide(L)'
;MTDASIDSYFPPPSFVFNLQHPRSHNITISFQDRFHTVSDMTTGVSHDLTTQSSPEKLLRIGTGCCGSVWADADSTKDNGTPSCIKREDGDPHRSIANEHFIHQLVVQSLQLNPQHARNFRIPLCRGFLNKDDEDWSLVLPRLPPGSKPCNALLGEKVQPLSEDVRKLLVSKFARGGSDQDAIINDKKNEHCLIRPYLGRRKKDWENTNRSTFFSLRNFPLNLDRMIELGLDVQSYVKVMAEGLAFLHWVARIDANDVEFVLARSRSTSNLHPYSPFDTTIFGPHSMWIIDFDCCNPVTMDENGAAAAAECFWRNDPYYPRPWSTDTSDEELWCAFKGHYLEKRLQLPMFAAYLEKLANAGGPEVTYEAGCHCGYIGLSVALSPPLPKHEVINCNCSICRRGGYLLVYPAYEKVTWHNDSDKRVSRYQFNTKARDHMFCPKCGASIGIDFARVWPEAPRYGISVRQFNNIDLDSLQYIKLDGLHTAEPGVDLSGKEIDTKVDEAPASSS
;
A
#
# COMPACT_ATOMS: atom_id res chain seq x y z
N MET A 1 38.04 -22.34 -31.68
CA MET A 1 37.88 -22.26 -33.15
C MET A 1 36.52 -22.90 -33.45
N THR A 2 35.40 -22.24 -33.12
CA THR A 2 34.67 -21.26 -33.96
C THR A 2 34.18 -21.88 -35.27
N ASP A 3 32.94 -22.37 -35.29
CA ASP A 3 31.85 -21.78 -36.09
C ASP A 3 30.66 -22.74 -36.17
N ALA A 4 29.49 -22.27 -35.72
CA ALA A 4 28.19 -22.59 -36.31
C ALA A 4 27.10 -21.75 -35.62
N SER A 5 26.13 -21.30 -36.42
CA SER A 5 24.99 -20.42 -36.12
C SER A 5 25.31 -18.93 -36.36
N ILE A 6 24.51 -18.14 -37.07
CA ILE A 6 23.05 -18.13 -37.19
C ILE A 6 22.70 -17.52 -38.56
N ASP A 7 21.83 -18.16 -39.33
CA ASP A 7 21.00 -17.47 -40.32
C ASP A 7 19.52 -17.73 -40.03
N SER A 8 18.83 -16.63 -39.73
CA SER A 8 17.43 -16.26 -39.98
C SER A 8 16.29 -17.28 -39.75
N TYR A 9 15.37 -16.97 -38.81
CA TYR A 9 13.91 -17.10 -38.99
C TYR A 9 13.16 -16.33 -37.88
N PHE A 10 12.87 -15.05 -38.10
CA PHE A 10 11.73 -14.36 -37.47
C PHE A 10 10.91 -13.73 -38.62
N PRO A 11 9.62 -14.06 -38.79
CA PRO A 11 8.78 -13.41 -39.79
C PRO A 11 8.20 -12.08 -39.24
N PRO A 12 7.98 -11.05 -40.08
CA PRO A 12 7.18 -9.87 -39.72
C PRO A 12 5.75 -9.97 -40.35
N PRO A 13 4.87 -8.97 -40.26
CA PRO A 13 3.71 -8.93 -39.36
C PRO A 13 2.34 -8.96 -40.08
N SER A 14 1.30 -9.54 -39.48
CA SER A 14 -0.11 -9.18 -39.78
C SER A 14 -1.09 -10.00 -38.95
N PHE A 15 -1.85 -9.35 -38.06
CA PHE A 15 -3.26 -9.69 -37.87
C PHE A 15 -4.04 -8.40 -37.65
N VAL A 16 -4.68 -7.97 -38.74
CA VAL A 16 -5.75 -6.99 -38.76
C VAL A 16 -7.00 -7.70 -38.27
N PHE A 17 -7.54 -7.32 -37.11
CA PHE A 17 -8.96 -7.51 -36.83
C PHE A 17 -9.67 -6.19 -37.06
N ASN A 18 -10.25 -6.06 -38.25
CA ASN A 18 -11.24 -5.06 -38.57
C ASN A 18 -12.59 -5.63 -38.12
N LEU A 19 -13.05 -5.25 -36.92
CA LEU A 19 -14.44 -5.41 -36.52
C LEU A 19 -15.03 -4.02 -36.34
N GLN A 20 -15.94 -3.73 -37.26
CA GLN A 20 -16.72 -2.51 -37.38
C GLN A 20 -17.39 -2.14 -36.06
N HIS A 21 -17.42 -0.83 -35.78
CA HIS A 21 -18.33 -0.23 -34.82
C HIS A 21 -19.77 -0.71 -35.02
N PRO A 22 -20.47 -0.98 -33.90
CA PRO A 22 -21.76 -0.36 -33.70
C PRO A 22 -21.84 0.32 -32.33
N ARG A 23 -22.12 1.63 -32.37
CA ARG A 23 -22.62 2.47 -31.27
C ARG A 23 -21.71 2.61 -30.05
N SER A 24 -20.85 3.61 -30.14
CA SER A 24 -20.45 4.46 -29.02
C SER A 24 -21.64 4.73 -28.07
N HIS A 25 -21.66 4.06 -26.92
CA HIS A 25 -22.19 4.67 -25.71
C HIS A 25 -20.98 5.03 -24.88
N ASN A 26 -20.65 6.32 -24.89
CA ASN A 26 -19.75 6.93 -23.91
C ASN A 26 -20.35 6.64 -22.54
N ILE A 27 -19.87 5.60 -21.87
CA ILE A 27 -20.01 5.52 -20.42
C ILE A 27 -18.78 6.25 -19.88
N THR A 28 -18.87 7.58 -19.89
CA THR A 28 -18.10 8.42 -18.98
C THR A 28 -18.59 8.05 -17.59
N ILE A 29 -17.97 7.06 -16.96
CA ILE A 29 -18.15 6.87 -15.51
C ILE A 29 -17.45 8.07 -14.89
N SER A 30 -18.24 9.10 -14.63
CA SER A 30 -17.85 10.22 -13.80
C SER A 30 -17.40 9.63 -12.46
N PHE A 31 -16.09 9.69 -12.19
CA PHE A 31 -15.54 9.39 -10.87
C PHE A 31 -16.05 10.40 -9.81
N GLN A 32 -16.75 11.47 -10.23
CA GLN A 32 -17.33 12.49 -9.36
C GLN A 32 -18.53 12.01 -8.52
N ASP A 33 -19.27 11.00 -8.96
CA ASP A 33 -20.58 10.66 -8.35
C ASP A 33 -20.52 9.74 -7.12
N ARG A 34 -19.34 9.52 -6.52
CA ARG A 34 -19.19 8.86 -5.21
C ARG A 34 -18.41 9.68 -4.17
N PHE A 35 -18.28 10.99 -4.37
CA PHE A 35 -17.77 11.90 -3.33
C PHE A 35 -18.91 12.42 -2.46
N HIS A 36 -19.43 11.58 -1.56
CA HIS A 36 -20.09 12.11 -0.37
C HIS A 36 -18.99 12.61 0.58
N THR A 37 -18.83 13.94 0.57
CA THR A 37 -18.19 14.84 1.54
C THR A 37 -17.57 14.17 2.77
N VAL A 38 -16.23 14.13 2.81
CA VAL A 38 -15.48 14.15 4.07
C VAL A 38 -15.56 15.58 4.59
N SER A 39 -16.57 15.85 5.43
CA SER A 39 -16.65 17.05 6.25
C SER A 39 -15.66 16.95 7.43
N ASP A 40 -15.04 18.06 7.76
CA ASP A 40 -14.08 18.31 8.86
C ASP A 40 -12.60 17.94 8.64
N MET A 41 -11.95 18.61 7.69
CA MET A 41 -10.59 19.10 7.92
C MET A 41 -10.62 20.62 7.84
N THR A 42 -10.04 21.30 8.83
CA THR A 42 -9.92 22.76 8.89
C THR A 42 -9.40 23.30 7.56
N THR A 43 -10.29 23.92 6.79
CA THR A 43 -9.98 24.63 5.55
C THR A 43 -9.24 25.92 5.94
N GLY A 44 -7.92 25.86 6.00
CA GLY A 44 -7.09 27.02 6.31
C GLY A 44 -5.61 26.66 6.40
N VAL A 45 -4.76 27.63 6.10
CA VAL A 45 -3.31 27.45 6.24
C VAL A 45 -2.97 27.16 7.69
N SER A 46 -2.14 26.13 7.91
CA SER A 46 -1.72 25.81 9.27
C SER A 46 -0.99 26.98 9.91
N HIS A 47 -1.32 27.26 11.17
CA HIS A 47 -0.85 28.43 11.91
C HIS A 47 0.68 28.57 11.84
N ASP A 48 1.41 27.45 11.97
CA ASP A 48 2.88 27.38 11.93
C ASP A 48 3.52 27.79 10.59
N LEU A 49 2.75 27.91 9.51
CA LEU A 49 3.22 28.44 8.22
C LEU A 49 2.92 29.93 8.02
N THR A 50 2.12 30.52 8.92
CA THR A 50 1.61 31.90 8.78
C THR A 50 2.31 32.88 9.71
N THR A 51 2.18 34.17 9.44
CA THR A 51 2.63 35.26 10.31
C THR A 51 1.96 35.27 11.68
N GLN A 52 0.85 34.54 11.86
CA GLN A 52 0.14 34.46 13.13
C GLN A 52 0.94 33.66 14.17
N SER A 53 1.72 32.66 13.73
CA SER A 53 2.58 31.88 14.63
C SER A 53 3.93 32.54 14.89
N SER A 54 4.56 33.09 13.85
CA SER A 54 5.90 33.68 13.95
C SER A 54 6.13 34.65 12.80
N PRO A 55 6.84 35.77 13.01
CA PRO A 55 7.29 36.64 11.93
C PRO A 55 8.54 36.09 11.20
N GLU A 56 9.17 35.03 11.71
CA GLU A 56 10.40 34.49 11.12
C GLU A 56 10.19 33.85 9.75
N LYS A 57 11.21 33.92 8.90
CA LYS A 57 11.18 33.36 7.56
C LYS A 57 11.16 31.82 7.60
N LEU A 58 10.36 31.22 6.74
CA LEU A 58 10.38 29.79 6.49
C LEU A 58 11.72 29.37 5.88
N LEU A 59 12.16 28.16 6.23
CA LEU A 59 13.37 27.55 5.67
C LEU A 59 13.04 26.67 4.48
N ARG A 60 13.90 26.71 3.45
CA ARG A 60 13.76 25.84 2.27
C ARG A 60 14.27 24.42 2.55
N ILE A 61 13.34 23.54 2.90
CA ILE A 61 13.64 22.15 3.26
C ILE A 61 13.71 21.22 2.04
N GLY A 62 13.10 21.58 0.91
CA GLY A 62 13.08 20.77 -0.32
C GLY A 62 13.14 21.62 -1.59
N THR A 63 13.60 21.02 -2.69
CA THR A 63 13.49 21.58 -4.04
C THR A 63 13.50 20.42 -5.04
N GLY A 64 12.67 20.49 -6.07
CA GLY A 64 12.54 19.46 -7.11
C GLY A 64 11.93 20.05 -8.38
N CYS A 65 11.49 19.18 -9.29
CA CYS A 65 10.91 19.60 -10.57
C CYS A 65 9.62 20.40 -10.37
N CYS A 66 8.72 20.02 -9.46
CA CYS A 66 7.51 20.79 -9.15
C CYS A 66 7.79 22.19 -8.58
N GLY A 67 8.91 22.35 -7.86
CA GLY A 67 9.26 23.60 -7.19
C GLY A 67 9.87 23.37 -5.81
N SER A 68 9.59 24.29 -4.90
CA SER A 68 10.28 24.40 -3.61
C SER A 68 9.39 24.02 -2.42
N VAL A 69 10.00 23.40 -1.39
CA VAL A 69 9.32 23.02 -0.14
C VAL A 69 9.86 23.86 1.01
N TRP A 70 8.95 24.45 1.78
CA TRP A 70 9.27 25.35 2.89
C TRP A 70 8.59 24.90 4.17
N ALA A 71 9.26 25.12 5.30
CA ALA A 71 8.67 24.89 6.61
C ALA A 71 9.28 25.81 7.67
N ASP A 72 8.60 25.90 8.80
CA ASP A 72 9.10 26.62 9.97
C ASP A 72 10.39 25.95 10.51
N ALA A 73 11.32 26.77 10.99
CA ALA A 73 12.63 26.35 11.51
C ALA A 73 12.53 25.66 12.87
N ASP A 74 11.64 26.17 13.72
CA ASP A 74 11.40 25.73 15.10
C ASP A 74 10.34 24.62 15.19
N SER A 75 9.73 24.27 14.07
CA SER A 75 8.74 23.19 13.94
C SER A 75 9.21 21.80 14.44
N THR A 76 10.49 21.65 14.80
CA THR A 76 11.07 20.42 15.35
C THR A 76 11.02 20.37 16.88
N LYS A 77 10.69 21.49 17.55
CA LYS A 77 10.75 21.65 19.02
C LYS A 77 9.45 21.29 19.73
N ASP A 78 8.31 21.39 19.05
CA ASP A 78 7.01 21.00 19.61
C ASP A 78 6.68 19.55 19.22
N ASN A 79 6.19 18.76 20.19
CA ASN A 79 5.76 17.35 20.03
C ASN A 79 4.56 17.14 19.06
N GLY A 80 4.26 18.11 18.19
CA GLY A 80 3.21 18.05 17.19
C GLY A 80 3.65 17.44 15.86
N THR A 81 2.73 17.34 14.91
CA THR A 81 3.04 17.04 13.50
C THR A 81 3.24 18.38 12.77
N PRO A 82 4.47 18.80 12.47
CA PRO A 82 4.71 20.12 11.86
C PRO A 82 4.26 20.17 10.40
N SER A 83 3.96 21.37 9.91
CA SER A 83 3.55 21.60 8.53
C SER A 83 4.72 21.91 7.59
N CYS A 84 4.50 21.66 6.31
CA CYS A 84 5.26 22.25 5.22
C CYS A 84 4.32 22.78 4.13
N ILE A 85 4.86 23.67 3.29
CA ILE A 85 4.23 24.14 2.06
C ILE A 85 5.13 23.80 0.87
N LYS A 86 4.63 22.99 -0.06
CA LYS A 86 5.26 22.74 -1.36
C LYS A 86 4.67 23.74 -2.36
N ARG A 87 5.49 24.47 -3.09
CA ARG A 87 5.09 25.55 -4.00
C ARG A 87 5.33 25.14 -5.44
N GLU A 88 4.37 25.48 -6.30
CA GLU A 88 4.44 25.29 -7.75
C GLU A 88 5.24 26.43 -8.39
N ASP A 89 6.54 26.47 -8.07
CA ASP A 89 7.49 27.46 -8.56
C ASP A 89 8.70 26.86 -9.27
N GLY A 90 8.53 25.63 -9.79
CA GLY A 90 9.50 24.89 -10.60
C GLY A 90 9.12 24.83 -12.09
N ASP A 91 9.23 23.62 -12.64
CA ASP A 91 8.95 23.28 -14.03
C ASP A 91 7.45 23.45 -14.36
N PRO A 92 7.09 24.23 -15.39
CA PRO A 92 5.70 24.44 -15.81
C PRO A 92 4.92 23.17 -16.20
N HIS A 93 5.62 22.06 -16.48
CA HIS A 93 5.00 20.78 -16.86
C HIS A 93 4.58 19.90 -15.67
N ARG A 94 4.94 20.27 -14.45
CA ARG A 94 4.55 19.54 -13.24
C ARG A 94 3.42 20.28 -12.53
N SER A 95 2.47 19.53 -11.96
CA SER A 95 1.24 20.08 -11.40
C SER A 95 1.07 19.70 -9.94
N ILE A 96 1.16 20.70 -9.05
CA ILE A 96 0.87 20.53 -7.63
C ILE A 96 -0.63 20.25 -7.41
N ALA A 97 -1.49 20.70 -8.31
CA ALA A 97 -2.91 20.37 -8.28
C ALA A 97 -3.14 18.88 -8.52
N ASN A 98 -2.36 18.26 -9.43
CA ASN A 98 -2.40 16.81 -9.62
C ASN A 98 -1.91 16.08 -8.37
N GLU A 99 -0.78 16.52 -7.78
CA GLU A 99 -0.26 15.94 -6.55
C GLU A 99 -1.31 15.99 -5.43
N HIS A 100 -1.97 17.14 -5.23
CA HIS A 100 -3.03 17.28 -4.23
C HIS A 100 -4.17 16.28 -4.45
N PHE A 101 -4.64 16.14 -5.69
CA PHE A 101 -5.69 15.18 -6.03
C PHE A 101 -5.28 13.72 -5.74
N ILE A 102 -4.09 13.30 -6.20
CA ILE A 102 -3.60 11.95 -5.95
C ILE A 102 -3.35 11.72 -4.45
N HIS A 103 -2.79 12.71 -3.75
CA HIS A 103 -2.48 12.60 -2.33
C HIS A 103 -3.78 12.46 -1.51
N GLN A 104 -4.84 13.18 -1.86
CA GLN A 104 -6.17 12.98 -1.26
C GLN A 104 -6.69 11.55 -1.51
N LEU A 105 -6.59 11.03 -2.73
CA LEU A 105 -6.98 9.66 -3.07
C LEU A 105 -6.20 8.63 -2.23
N VAL A 106 -4.89 8.80 -2.07
CA VAL A 106 -4.03 7.94 -1.24
C VAL A 106 -4.42 8.02 0.24
N VAL A 107 -4.62 9.21 0.78
CA VAL A 107 -5.00 9.41 2.20
C VAL A 107 -6.38 8.82 2.49
N GLN A 108 -7.36 9.04 1.61
CA GLN A 108 -8.69 8.45 1.74
C GLN A 108 -8.60 6.91 1.69
N SER A 109 -7.80 6.39 0.76
CA SER A 109 -7.56 4.94 0.64
C SER A 109 -6.95 4.38 1.93
N LEU A 110 -6.06 5.13 2.58
CA LEU A 110 -5.40 4.73 3.82
C LEU A 110 -6.39 4.73 4.99
N GLN A 111 -7.25 5.74 5.08
CA GLN A 111 -8.30 5.83 6.11
C GLN A 111 -9.32 4.69 5.99
N LEU A 112 -9.69 4.31 4.78
CA LEU A 112 -10.61 3.20 4.51
C LEU A 112 -9.94 1.82 4.68
N ASN A 113 -8.62 1.75 4.56
CA ASN A 113 -7.86 0.49 4.54
C ASN A 113 -6.61 0.51 5.45
N PRO A 114 -6.72 0.95 6.72
CA PRO A 114 -5.56 1.20 7.58
C PRO A 114 -4.73 -0.05 7.89
N GLN A 115 -5.34 -1.24 7.81
CA GLN A 115 -4.66 -2.52 7.98
C GLN A 115 -3.62 -2.82 6.91
N HIS A 116 -3.66 -2.11 5.78
CA HIS A 116 -2.79 -2.33 4.62
C HIS A 116 -1.71 -1.28 4.45
N ALA A 117 -1.63 -0.32 5.38
CA ALA A 117 -0.64 0.74 5.42
C ALA A 117 0.03 0.82 6.80
N ARG A 118 0.32 -0.34 7.41
CA ARG A 118 0.84 -0.41 8.79
C ARG A 118 2.33 -0.08 8.85
N ASN A 119 3.10 -0.51 7.85
CA ASN A 119 4.56 -0.51 7.93
C ASN A 119 5.25 0.67 7.23
N PHE A 120 4.50 1.46 6.46
CA PHE A 120 5.00 2.69 5.83
C PHE A 120 4.19 3.91 6.27
N ARG A 121 4.62 5.10 5.88
CA ARG A 121 3.96 6.37 6.21
C ARG A 121 3.72 7.19 4.95
N ILE A 122 2.57 7.83 4.89
CA ILE A 122 2.25 8.89 3.93
C ILE A 122 2.12 10.18 4.74
N PRO A 123 2.71 11.31 4.31
CA PRO A 123 2.49 12.61 4.94
C PRO A 123 1.00 12.95 4.99
N LEU A 124 0.53 13.61 6.04
CA LEU A 124 -0.82 14.17 6.04
C LEU A 124 -0.97 15.20 4.91
N CYS A 125 -2.06 15.10 4.14
CA CYS A 125 -2.49 16.13 3.22
C CYS A 125 -3.40 17.10 3.98
N ARG A 126 -2.92 18.32 4.24
CA ARG A 126 -3.62 19.31 5.10
C ARG A 126 -4.50 20.27 4.30
N GLY A 127 -4.20 20.44 3.02
CA GLY A 127 -4.99 21.29 2.15
C GLY A 127 -4.20 21.80 0.95
N PHE A 128 -4.78 22.78 0.27
CA PHE A 128 -4.28 23.36 -0.96
C PHE A 128 -4.51 24.87 -0.95
N LEU A 129 -3.52 25.62 -1.40
CA LEU A 129 -3.64 27.05 -1.68
C LEU A 129 -3.59 27.27 -3.19
N ASN A 130 -4.62 27.90 -3.73
CA ASN A 130 -4.62 28.45 -5.07
C ASN A 130 -3.81 29.76 -5.10
N LYS A 131 -3.21 30.09 -6.25
CA LYS A 131 -2.52 31.38 -6.46
C LYS A 131 -3.38 32.62 -6.17
N ASP A 132 -4.71 32.50 -6.26
CA ASP A 132 -5.64 33.61 -6.09
C ASP A 132 -6.22 33.69 -4.65
N ASP A 133 -5.84 32.78 -3.75
CA ASP A 133 -6.36 32.73 -2.38
C ASP A 133 -5.83 33.89 -1.50
N GLU A 134 -6.73 34.52 -0.73
CA GLU A 134 -6.40 35.64 0.17
C GLU A 134 -5.42 35.23 1.30
N ASP A 135 -5.41 33.95 1.67
CA ASP A 135 -4.53 33.35 2.69
C ASP A 135 -3.04 33.50 2.35
N TRP A 136 -2.67 33.73 1.07
CA TRP A 136 -1.30 34.08 0.70
C TRP A 136 -0.79 35.31 1.43
N SER A 137 -1.66 36.25 1.82
CA SER A 137 -1.29 37.41 2.62
C SER A 137 -0.66 37.05 3.97
N LEU A 138 -1.00 35.88 4.53
CA LEU A 138 -0.48 35.36 5.79
C LEU A 138 0.82 34.56 5.62
N VAL A 139 1.09 34.03 4.42
CA VAL A 139 2.23 33.14 4.14
C VAL A 139 3.38 33.86 3.44
N LEU A 140 3.08 34.71 2.46
CA LEU A 140 4.07 35.46 1.69
C LEU A 140 5.08 36.24 2.56
N PRO A 141 4.67 36.90 3.66
CA PRO A 141 5.62 37.64 4.49
C PRO A 141 6.67 36.73 5.14
N ARG A 142 6.41 35.41 5.24
CA ARG A 142 7.37 34.43 5.77
C ARG A 142 8.21 33.75 4.69
N LEU A 143 7.90 33.93 3.41
CA LEU A 143 8.73 33.44 2.30
C LEU A 143 9.86 34.44 1.94
N PRO A 144 10.85 34.04 1.13
CA PRO A 144 11.90 34.95 0.66
C PRO A 144 11.32 36.19 -0.05
N PRO A 145 12.00 37.35 0.03
CA PRO A 145 11.60 38.54 -0.71
C PRO A 145 11.43 38.25 -2.21
N GLY A 146 10.32 38.72 -2.80
CA GLY A 146 10.02 38.53 -4.22
C GLY A 146 9.22 37.27 -4.56
N SER A 147 8.93 36.40 -3.57
CA SER A 147 7.97 35.31 -3.76
C SER A 147 6.59 35.83 -4.17
N LYS A 148 5.96 35.14 -5.11
CA LYS A 148 4.60 35.42 -5.59
C LYS A 148 3.65 34.29 -5.18
N PRO A 149 2.35 34.56 -5.04
CA PRO A 149 1.34 33.52 -4.97
C PRO A 149 1.48 32.53 -6.14
N CYS A 150 1.26 31.26 -5.84
CA CYS A 150 1.25 30.15 -6.80
C CYS A 150 0.28 29.08 -6.29
N ASN A 151 0.09 27.99 -7.02
CA ASN A 151 -0.54 26.84 -6.38
C ASN A 151 0.44 26.25 -5.35
N ALA A 152 -0.09 25.76 -4.23
CA ALA A 152 0.72 25.14 -3.20
C ALA A 152 -0.02 24.04 -2.44
N LEU A 153 0.69 22.96 -2.16
CA LEU A 153 0.22 21.86 -1.32
C LEU A 153 0.64 22.11 0.12
N LEU A 154 -0.32 22.05 1.05
CA LEU A 154 -0.09 22.10 2.48
C LEU A 154 -0.03 20.67 3.02
N GLY A 155 1.08 20.30 3.64
CA GLY A 155 1.32 18.92 4.07
C GLY A 155 2.00 18.79 5.42
N GLU A 156 2.12 17.57 5.90
CA GLU A 156 3.00 17.22 7.02
C GLU A 156 4.47 17.29 6.59
N LYS A 157 5.29 17.99 7.39
CA LYS A 157 6.74 18.00 7.25
C LYS A 157 7.31 16.68 7.76
N VAL A 158 7.78 15.84 6.82
CA VAL A 158 8.55 14.64 7.14
C VAL A 158 9.79 15.02 7.95
N GLN A 159 9.88 14.49 9.16
CA GLN A 159 10.92 14.86 10.12
C GLN A 159 12.25 14.18 9.77
N PRO A 160 13.37 14.93 9.65
CA PRO A 160 14.65 14.34 9.30
C PRO A 160 15.16 13.40 10.39
N LEU A 161 16.10 12.53 10.02
CA LEU A 161 16.76 11.63 10.97
C LEU A 161 17.58 12.42 12.01
N SER A 162 17.94 11.77 13.12
CA SER A 162 18.66 12.42 14.21
C SER A 162 20.05 12.90 13.77
N GLU A 163 20.61 13.83 14.54
CA GLU A 163 22.00 14.26 14.34
C GLU A 163 22.99 13.09 14.46
N ASP A 164 22.73 12.11 15.33
CA ASP A 164 23.57 10.92 15.46
C ASP A 164 23.61 10.11 14.15
N VAL A 165 22.49 9.99 13.45
CA VAL A 165 22.46 9.34 12.13
C VAL A 165 23.23 10.17 11.11
N ARG A 166 23.10 11.50 11.12
CA ARG A 166 23.88 12.39 10.23
C ARG A 166 25.38 12.21 10.46
N LYS A 167 25.82 12.22 11.73
CA LYS A 167 27.21 11.95 12.14
C LYS A 167 27.69 10.58 11.68
N LEU A 168 26.87 9.54 11.85
CA LEU A 168 27.16 8.19 11.36
C LEU A 168 27.38 8.18 9.84
N LEU A 169 26.47 8.76 9.05
CA LEU A 169 26.60 8.81 7.59
C LEU A 169 27.85 9.58 7.13
N VAL A 170 28.16 10.71 7.78
CA VAL A 170 29.36 11.50 7.48
C VAL A 170 30.62 10.70 7.81
N SER A 171 30.70 10.12 9.02
CA SER A 171 31.89 9.36 9.43
C SER A 171 32.15 8.12 8.56
N LYS A 172 31.09 7.48 8.05
CA LYS A 172 31.20 6.28 7.21
C LYS A 172 31.47 6.61 5.75
N PHE A 173 30.85 7.65 5.20
CA PHE A 173 30.79 7.84 3.75
C PHE A 173 31.41 9.14 3.23
N ALA A 174 31.77 10.09 4.10
CA ALA A 174 32.55 11.25 3.67
C ALA A 174 33.98 10.81 3.32
N ARG A 175 34.59 11.45 2.31
CA ARG A 175 35.96 11.11 1.89
C ARG A 175 36.96 11.53 2.96
N GLY A 176 38.07 10.79 3.09
CA GLY A 176 39.11 10.93 4.14
C GLY A 176 39.89 12.26 4.22
N GLY A 177 39.42 13.34 3.59
CA GLY A 177 39.92 14.71 3.74
C GLY A 177 38.81 15.76 3.82
N SER A 178 37.56 15.34 4.00
CA SER A 178 36.41 16.26 4.12
C SER A 178 36.33 16.78 5.55
N ASP A 179 36.03 18.07 5.71
CA ASP A 179 35.72 18.67 7.00
C ASP A 179 34.34 18.19 7.47
N GLN A 180 34.33 17.17 8.33
CA GLN A 180 33.11 16.53 8.81
C GLN A 180 32.27 17.49 9.65
N ASP A 181 32.91 18.33 10.47
CA ASP A 181 32.23 19.30 11.32
C ASP A 181 31.55 20.38 10.46
N ALA A 182 32.22 20.87 9.42
CA ALA A 182 31.59 21.79 8.48
C ALA A 182 30.38 21.18 7.78
N ILE A 183 30.42 19.89 7.41
CA ILE A 183 29.29 19.18 6.80
C ILE A 183 28.12 19.06 7.78
N ILE A 184 28.37 18.65 9.02
CA ILE A 184 27.33 18.43 10.03
C ILE A 184 26.65 19.76 10.42
N ASN A 185 27.43 20.83 10.50
CA ASN A 185 26.97 22.17 10.89
C ASN A 185 26.35 22.99 9.74
N ASP A 186 26.42 22.52 8.49
CA ASP A 186 25.69 23.14 7.39
C ASP A 186 24.17 22.91 7.58
N LYS A 187 23.42 23.99 7.78
CA LYS A 187 21.95 23.95 7.92
C LYS A 187 21.25 23.21 6.77
N LYS A 188 21.81 23.18 5.56
CA LYS A 188 21.24 22.43 4.43
C LYS A 188 21.21 20.92 4.67
N ASN A 189 22.10 20.42 5.53
CA ASN A 189 22.22 19.02 5.89
C ASN A 189 21.37 18.62 7.11
N GLU A 190 20.69 19.57 7.77
CA GLU A 190 19.75 19.26 8.86
C GLU A 190 18.50 18.54 8.36
N HIS A 191 18.08 18.80 7.12
CA HIS A 191 16.95 18.13 6.45
C HIS A 191 17.36 16.81 5.78
N CYS A 192 18.07 15.96 6.52
CA CYS A 192 18.57 14.68 6.05
C CYS A 192 17.43 13.66 5.92
N LEU A 193 16.95 13.45 4.70
CA LEU A 193 16.13 12.32 4.29
C LEU A 193 17.00 11.33 3.52
N ILE A 194 16.99 10.06 3.91
CA ILE A 194 17.74 9.02 3.20
C ILE A 194 16.86 8.44 2.09
N ARG A 195 17.37 8.33 0.87
CA ARG A 195 16.72 7.60 -0.24
C ARG A 195 17.34 6.20 -0.36
N PRO A 196 16.66 5.13 0.09
CA PRO A 196 17.16 3.77 -0.03
C PRO A 196 17.02 3.26 -1.48
N TYR A 197 18.14 2.93 -2.12
CA TYR A 197 18.19 2.35 -3.48
C TYR A 197 18.54 0.87 -3.41
N LEU A 198 17.53 0.02 -3.18
CA LEU A 198 17.68 -1.44 -3.08
C LEU A 198 17.81 -2.11 -4.45
N GLY A 199 17.54 -1.40 -5.54
CA GLY A 199 17.76 -1.86 -6.92
C GLY A 199 19.08 -1.40 -7.54
N ARG A 200 19.98 -0.80 -6.77
CA ARG A 200 21.24 -0.24 -7.29
C ARG A 200 22.41 -0.64 -6.39
N ARG A 201 23.49 -1.12 -7.01
CA ARG A 201 24.76 -1.44 -6.34
C ARG A 201 25.74 -0.26 -6.47
N LYS A 202 26.79 -0.24 -5.64
CA LYS A 202 27.84 0.80 -5.64
C LYS A 202 28.60 0.87 -6.95
N LYS A 203 28.86 -0.27 -7.60
CA LYS A 203 29.51 -0.33 -8.93
C LYS A 203 28.77 0.49 -10.00
N ASP A 204 27.45 0.60 -9.87
CA ASP A 204 26.61 1.40 -10.77
C ASP A 204 26.78 2.92 -10.52
N TRP A 205 27.31 3.30 -9.34
CA TRP A 205 27.54 4.68 -8.91
C TRP A 205 28.95 5.19 -9.23
N GLU A 206 29.97 4.33 -9.19
CA GLU A 206 31.37 4.73 -9.39
C GLU A 206 31.65 5.32 -10.78
N ASN A 207 30.85 4.96 -11.78
CA ASN A 207 30.93 5.55 -13.12
C ASN A 207 30.28 6.95 -13.25
N THR A 208 29.47 7.40 -12.28
CA THR A 208 28.65 8.62 -12.41
C THR A 208 29.07 9.77 -11.52
N ASN A 209 29.78 9.54 -10.40
CA ASN A 209 30.00 10.59 -9.40
C ASN A 209 31.47 10.94 -9.14
N ARG A 210 32.00 11.86 -9.97
CA ARG A 210 33.32 12.49 -9.80
C ARG A 210 33.33 13.67 -8.81
N SER A 211 32.18 14.06 -8.25
CA SER A 211 32.08 15.22 -7.35
C SER A 211 32.79 14.98 -6.02
N THR A 212 33.47 16.01 -5.51
CA THR A 212 34.06 16.07 -4.17
C THR A 212 33.07 16.55 -3.11
N PHE A 213 31.87 17.00 -3.52
CA PHE A 213 30.87 17.58 -2.62
C PHE A 213 30.03 16.49 -1.93
N PHE A 214 29.97 16.53 -0.59
CA PHE A 214 29.18 15.60 0.23
C PHE A 214 27.99 16.34 0.83
N SER A 215 26.77 15.89 0.53
CA SER A 215 25.53 16.45 1.08
C SER A 215 24.66 15.34 1.67
N LEU A 216 24.03 15.64 2.79
CA LEU A 216 23.06 14.77 3.47
C LEU A 216 21.61 15.02 3.01
N ARG A 217 21.39 16.03 2.17
CA ARG A 217 20.06 16.31 1.61
C ARG A 217 19.71 15.25 0.57
N ASN A 218 18.56 14.59 0.75
CA ASN A 218 18.12 13.47 -0.10
C ASN A 218 19.22 12.41 -0.28
N PHE A 219 19.89 12.04 0.82
CA PHE A 219 21.10 11.22 0.82
C PHE A 219 20.86 9.86 0.15
N PRO A 220 21.51 9.56 -0.99
CA PRO A 220 21.34 8.27 -1.65
C PRO A 220 22.08 7.17 -0.91
N LEU A 221 21.33 6.16 -0.44
CA LEU A 221 21.86 4.99 0.25
C LEU A 221 21.58 3.74 -0.60
N ASN A 222 22.59 3.33 -1.37
CA ASN A 222 22.51 2.13 -2.20
C ASN A 222 22.62 0.84 -1.39
N LEU A 223 22.29 -0.29 -2.01
CA LEU A 223 22.21 -1.60 -1.36
C LEU A 223 23.53 -1.98 -0.65
N ASP A 224 24.68 -1.75 -1.27
CA ASP A 224 25.99 -2.09 -0.67
C ASP A 224 26.27 -1.28 0.61
N ARG A 225 25.91 0.01 0.63
CA ARG A 225 26.04 0.85 1.82
C ARG A 225 25.07 0.44 2.92
N MET A 226 23.87 -0.02 2.57
CA MET A 226 22.94 -0.56 3.57
C MET A 226 23.51 -1.82 4.22
N ILE A 227 24.11 -2.71 3.43
CA ILE A 227 24.78 -3.92 3.92
C ILE A 227 25.99 -3.55 4.79
N GLU A 228 26.81 -2.59 4.39
CA GLU A 228 27.96 -2.10 5.16
C GLU A 228 27.57 -1.55 6.54
N LEU A 229 26.40 -0.90 6.62
CA LEU A 229 25.82 -0.42 7.88
C LEU A 229 25.16 -1.52 8.72
N GLY A 230 25.09 -2.76 8.23
CA GLY A 230 24.43 -3.87 8.91
C GLY A 230 22.90 -3.72 8.98
N LEU A 231 22.29 -3.00 8.03
CA LEU A 231 20.84 -2.84 7.97
C LEU A 231 20.17 -4.14 7.48
N ASP A 232 19.02 -4.49 8.05
CA ASP A 232 18.19 -5.59 7.57
C ASP A 232 17.47 -5.22 6.26
N VAL A 233 18.18 -5.35 5.14
CA VAL A 233 17.68 -5.04 3.80
C VAL A 233 16.41 -5.82 3.43
N GLN A 234 16.20 -7.02 4.00
CA GLN A 234 15.01 -7.82 3.74
C GLN A 234 13.75 -7.15 4.29
N SER A 235 13.82 -6.56 5.49
CA SER A 235 12.70 -5.80 6.06
C SER A 235 12.39 -4.55 5.24
N TYR A 236 13.39 -3.78 4.81
CA TYR A 236 13.15 -2.59 3.96
C TYR A 236 12.47 -2.94 2.64
N VAL A 237 12.90 -4.04 2.00
CA VAL A 237 12.32 -4.50 0.74
C VAL A 237 10.86 -4.91 0.90
N LYS A 238 10.52 -5.62 1.99
CA LYS A 238 9.12 -5.98 2.28
C LYS A 238 8.27 -4.73 2.50
N VAL A 239 8.76 -3.73 3.21
CA VAL A 239 8.01 -2.48 3.42
C VAL A 239 7.83 -1.69 2.11
N MET A 240 8.84 -1.64 1.23
CA MET A 240 8.68 -1.07 -0.12
C MET A 240 7.62 -1.81 -0.94
N ALA A 241 7.65 -3.15 -0.90
CA ALA A 241 6.69 -3.99 -1.59
C ALA A 241 5.26 -3.76 -1.08
N GLU A 242 5.08 -3.62 0.24
CA GLU A 242 3.80 -3.26 0.85
C GLU A 242 3.31 -1.87 0.39
N GLY A 243 4.20 -0.88 0.36
CA GLY A 243 3.91 0.47 -0.14
C GLY A 243 3.42 0.46 -1.59
N LEU A 244 4.16 -0.16 -2.50
CA LEU A 244 3.75 -0.26 -3.90
C LEU A 244 2.48 -1.09 -4.09
N ALA A 245 2.32 -2.20 -3.36
CA ALA A 245 1.09 -2.99 -3.42
C ALA A 245 -0.12 -2.17 -2.98
N PHE A 246 0.02 -1.34 -1.95
CA PHE A 246 -1.01 -0.42 -1.52
C PHE A 246 -1.35 0.62 -2.60
N LEU A 247 -0.34 1.27 -3.18
CA LEU A 247 -0.56 2.28 -4.21
C LEU A 247 -1.25 1.71 -5.46
N HIS A 248 -0.80 0.54 -5.95
CA HIS A 248 -1.36 -0.08 -7.14
C HIS A 248 -2.74 -0.72 -6.90
N TRP A 249 -2.92 -1.44 -5.79
CA TRP A 249 -4.12 -2.26 -5.58
C TRP A 249 -5.21 -1.61 -4.73
N VAL A 250 -4.84 -0.69 -3.83
CA VAL A 250 -5.79 -0.01 -2.93
C VAL A 250 -6.08 1.39 -3.43
N ALA A 251 -5.04 2.21 -3.58
CA ALA A 251 -5.19 3.57 -4.07
C ALA A 251 -5.46 3.61 -5.59
N ARG A 252 -5.21 2.50 -6.30
CA ARG A 252 -5.41 2.36 -7.75
C ARG A 252 -4.70 3.45 -8.55
N ILE A 253 -3.43 3.69 -8.24
CA ILE A 253 -2.55 4.61 -8.99
C ILE A 253 -1.35 3.88 -9.59
N ASP A 254 -0.71 4.49 -10.59
CA ASP A 254 0.48 3.95 -11.29
C ASP A 254 1.78 4.01 -10.48
N ALA A 255 1.80 4.80 -9.40
CA ALA A 255 2.97 5.12 -8.59
C ALA A 255 4.15 5.70 -9.40
N ASN A 256 3.87 6.44 -10.47
CA ASN A 256 4.90 7.08 -11.28
C ASN A 256 5.65 8.17 -10.51
N ASP A 257 6.97 8.06 -10.50
CA ASP A 257 7.95 8.98 -9.89
C ASP A 257 7.80 9.16 -8.37
N VAL A 258 7.12 8.25 -7.66
CA VAL A 258 7.03 8.33 -6.19
C VAL A 258 8.42 8.15 -5.56
N GLU A 259 8.70 8.94 -4.53
CA GLU A 259 9.95 8.84 -3.78
C GLU A 259 9.76 8.08 -2.46
N PHE A 260 10.65 7.12 -2.23
CA PHE A 260 10.78 6.43 -0.95
C PHE A 260 11.89 7.07 -0.13
N VAL A 261 11.59 7.44 1.11
CA VAL A 261 12.57 8.04 2.02
C VAL A 261 12.53 7.43 3.42
N LEU A 262 13.69 7.27 4.06
CA LEU A 262 13.81 6.92 5.48
C LEU A 262 13.93 8.20 6.28
N ALA A 263 13.04 8.34 7.25
CA ALA A 263 12.91 9.53 8.08
C ALA A 263 12.33 9.14 9.45
N ARG A 264 12.34 10.08 10.40
CA ARG A 264 11.86 9.82 11.76
C ARG A 264 10.41 9.34 11.74
N SER A 265 10.09 8.38 12.61
CA SER A 265 8.71 7.92 12.77
C SER A 265 7.84 9.02 13.40
N ARG A 266 6.53 8.99 13.11
CA ARG A 266 5.56 9.85 13.80
C ARG A 266 5.52 9.45 15.28
N SER A 267 5.56 10.41 16.19
CA SER A 267 5.39 10.15 17.62
C SER A 267 3.96 9.66 17.87
N THR A 268 3.77 8.35 18.05
CA THR A 268 2.47 7.77 18.37
C THR A 268 2.41 7.47 19.87
N SER A 269 1.42 8.01 20.57
CA SER A 269 1.04 7.54 21.89
C SER A 269 0.56 6.08 21.79
N ASN A 270 1.45 5.12 22.09
CA ASN A 270 1.18 3.72 22.47
C ASN A 270 0.25 2.82 21.60
N LEU A 271 -0.22 3.23 20.42
CA LEU A 271 -1.25 2.48 19.65
C LEU A 271 -0.79 1.87 18.31
N HIS A 272 0.45 2.11 17.87
CA HIS A 272 1.03 1.39 16.73
C HIS A 272 2.24 0.59 17.21
N PRO A 273 2.17 -0.76 17.20
CA PRO A 273 3.31 -1.57 17.63
C PRO A 273 4.47 -1.32 16.67
N TYR A 274 5.62 -0.99 17.25
CA TYR A 274 6.99 -0.96 16.71
C TYR A 274 7.14 -0.88 15.18
N SER A 275 7.79 0.19 14.70
CA SER A 275 8.30 0.20 13.32
C SER A 275 9.20 -1.02 13.13
N PRO A 276 9.16 -1.72 11.98
CA PRO A 276 10.07 -2.84 11.73
C PRO A 276 11.55 -2.43 11.78
N PHE A 277 11.85 -1.14 11.87
CA PHE A 277 13.20 -0.58 11.87
C PHE A 277 13.67 0.00 13.21
N ASP A 278 12.89 -0.13 14.29
CA ASP A 278 13.17 0.55 15.57
C ASP A 278 14.51 0.14 16.21
N THR A 279 15.00 -1.07 15.92
CA THR A 279 16.23 -1.63 16.49
C THR A 279 17.47 -1.46 15.61
N THR A 280 17.36 -0.74 14.50
CA THR A 280 18.47 -0.53 13.56
C THR A 280 19.47 0.51 14.08
N ILE A 281 20.65 0.59 13.43
CA ILE A 281 21.67 1.61 13.74
C ILE A 281 21.19 3.07 13.53
N PHE A 282 20.06 3.26 12.84
CA PHE A 282 19.43 4.57 12.68
C PHE A 282 18.51 4.94 13.85
N GLY A 283 18.25 4.02 14.78
CA GLY A 283 17.21 4.16 15.81
C GLY A 283 15.80 4.17 15.21
N PRO A 284 14.79 4.59 16.00
CA PRO A 284 13.39 4.63 15.57
C PRO A 284 13.15 5.50 14.33
N HIS A 285 12.74 4.86 13.24
CA HIS A 285 12.47 5.53 11.98
C HIS A 285 11.46 4.74 11.14
N SER A 286 10.96 5.34 10.07
CA SER A 286 9.98 4.75 9.17
C SER A 286 10.33 5.00 7.72
N MET A 287 9.76 4.17 6.84
CA MET A 287 9.75 4.42 5.40
C MET A 287 8.54 5.30 5.06
N TRP A 288 8.81 6.42 4.42
CA TRP A 288 7.81 7.37 3.94
C TRP A 288 7.74 7.32 2.42
N ILE A 289 6.54 7.49 1.88
CA ILE A 289 6.32 7.65 0.43
C ILE A 289 5.82 9.06 0.20
N ILE A 290 6.51 9.79 -0.68
CA ILE A 290 6.26 11.20 -1.00
C ILE A 290 6.29 11.41 -2.51
N ASP A 291 5.98 12.62 -2.95
CA ASP A 291 6.05 13.06 -4.36
C ASP A 291 5.07 12.33 -5.29
N PHE A 292 3.79 12.71 -5.20
CA PHE A 292 2.71 12.10 -6.01
C PHE A 292 2.34 12.90 -7.26
N ASP A 293 3.16 13.88 -7.63
CA ASP A 293 2.85 14.86 -8.69
C ASP A 293 2.81 14.25 -10.10
N CYS A 294 3.52 13.15 -10.32
CA CYS A 294 3.55 12.41 -11.58
C CYS A 294 2.61 11.21 -11.66
N CYS A 295 1.95 10.90 -10.54
CA CYS A 295 1.07 9.74 -10.44
C CYS A 295 -0.26 9.97 -11.15
N ASN A 296 -0.85 8.88 -11.67
CA ASN A 296 -2.17 8.87 -12.27
C ASN A 296 -3.00 7.67 -11.77
N PRO A 297 -4.34 7.78 -11.73
CA PRO A 297 -5.19 6.63 -11.51
C PRO A 297 -5.01 5.59 -12.61
N VAL A 298 -5.09 4.31 -12.24
CA VAL A 298 -5.00 3.17 -13.17
C VAL A 298 -6.27 2.34 -13.18
N THR A 299 -6.52 1.71 -14.32
CA THR A 299 -7.57 0.70 -14.47
C THR A 299 -7.14 -0.63 -13.84
N MET A 300 -8.10 -1.42 -13.35
CA MET A 300 -7.81 -2.73 -12.75
C MET A 300 -7.83 -3.85 -13.79
N ASP A 301 -7.19 -3.61 -14.94
CA ASP A 301 -7.10 -4.49 -16.09
C ASP A 301 -5.65 -4.60 -16.60
N GLU A 302 -5.45 -5.25 -17.75
CA GLU A 302 -4.12 -5.42 -18.36
C GLU A 302 -3.45 -4.08 -18.73
N ASN A 303 -4.24 -3.06 -19.09
CA ASN A 303 -3.70 -1.75 -19.45
C ASN A 303 -3.15 -1.03 -18.22
N GLY A 304 -3.89 -1.02 -17.12
CA GLY A 304 -3.41 -0.42 -15.88
C GLY A 304 -2.25 -1.21 -15.26
N ALA A 305 -2.25 -2.53 -15.38
CA ALA A 305 -1.10 -3.36 -15.00
C ALA A 305 0.15 -3.03 -15.83
N ALA A 306 0.00 -2.84 -17.15
CA ALA A 306 1.10 -2.43 -18.03
C ALA A 306 1.63 -1.03 -17.67
N ALA A 307 0.73 -0.07 -17.39
CA ALA A 307 1.10 1.27 -16.96
C ALA A 307 1.90 1.26 -15.64
N ALA A 308 1.41 0.55 -14.63
CA ALA A 308 2.12 0.40 -13.35
C ALA A 308 3.49 -0.30 -13.52
N ALA A 309 3.57 -1.30 -14.41
CA ALA A 309 4.84 -1.96 -14.73
C ALA A 309 5.83 -1.01 -15.42
N GLU A 310 5.37 -0.18 -16.37
CA GLU A 310 6.20 0.84 -17.01
C GLU A 310 6.73 1.85 -15.98
N CYS A 311 5.86 2.33 -15.09
CA CYS A 311 6.21 3.27 -14.04
C CYS A 311 7.23 2.66 -13.07
N PHE A 312 7.04 1.40 -12.65
CA PHE A 312 8.02 0.68 -11.85
C PHE A 312 9.42 0.72 -12.47
N TRP A 313 9.55 0.53 -13.78
CA TRP A 313 10.84 0.56 -14.48
C TRP A 313 11.42 1.95 -14.65
N ARG A 314 10.56 2.95 -14.93
CA ARG A 314 10.97 4.35 -15.13
C ARG A 314 11.40 5.03 -13.84
N ASN A 315 10.78 4.67 -12.73
CA ASN A 315 11.15 5.18 -11.43
C ASN A 315 12.63 4.89 -11.15
N ASP A 316 13.22 5.78 -10.36
CA ASP A 316 14.51 5.54 -9.75
C ASP A 316 14.58 4.11 -9.17
N PRO A 317 15.74 3.42 -9.21
CA PRO A 317 15.87 2.03 -8.78
C PRO A 317 15.89 1.91 -7.25
N TYR A 318 14.85 2.44 -6.61
CA TYR A 318 14.51 2.20 -5.22
C TYR A 318 14.28 0.72 -4.97
N TYR A 319 13.56 0.06 -5.87
CA TYR A 319 13.12 -1.33 -5.73
C TYR A 319 14.17 -2.31 -6.27
N PRO A 320 14.32 -3.49 -5.66
CA PRO A 320 15.07 -4.59 -6.26
C PRO A 320 14.62 -4.85 -7.71
N ARG A 321 15.56 -5.14 -8.60
CA ARG A 321 15.27 -5.40 -10.02
C ARG A 321 15.36 -6.90 -10.32
N PRO A 322 14.46 -7.45 -11.17
CA PRO A 322 14.54 -8.83 -11.62
C PRO A 322 15.78 -9.07 -12.50
N TRP A 323 16.16 -10.34 -12.66
CA TRP A 323 17.16 -10.81 -13.60
C TRP A 323 18.58 -10.31 -13.31
N SER A 324 18.90 -10.05 -12.04
CA SER A 324 20.29 -9.81 -11.68
C SER A 324 21.10 -11.10 -11.83
N THR A 325 22.34 -10.98 -12.28
CA THR A 325 23.29 -12.10 -12.28
C THR A 325 23.88 -12.37 -10.89
N ASP A 326 23.64 -11.46 -9.93
CA ASP A 326 24.05 -11.61 -8.53
C ASP A 326 22.96 -12.35 -7.75
N THR A 327 23.31 -13.49 -7.13
CA THR A 327 22.36 -14.32 -6.38
C THR A 327 21.68 -13.54 -5.25
N SER A 328 22.40 -12.64 -4.57
CA SER A 328 21.85 -11.87 -3.46
C SER A 328 20.83 -10.81 -3.92
N ASP A 329 21.02 -10.25 -5.12
CA ASP A 329 20.03 -9.37 -5.74
C ASP A 329 18.77 -10.14 -6.16
N GLU A 330 18.93 -11.34 -6.71
CA GLU A 330 17.80 -12.18 -7.13
C GLU A 330 16.98 -12.67 -5.92
N GLU A 331 17.63 -13.01 -4.81
CA GLU A 331 16.95 -13.30 -3.54
C GLU A 331 16.17 -12.09 -3.03
N LEU A 332 16.74 -10.89 -3.15
CA LEU A 332 16.10 -9.65 -2.75
C LEU A 332 14.87 -9.34 -3.64
N TRP A 333 14.99 -9.56 -4.94
CA TRP A 333 13.86 -9.49 -5.87
C TRP A 333 12.77 -10.52 -5.55
N CYS A 334 13.15 -11.76 -5.25
CA CYS A 334 12.20 -12.80 -4.87
C CYS A 334 11.43 -12.43 -3.60
N ALA A 335 12.11 -11.86 -2.60
CA ALA A 335 11.48 -11.34 -1.38
C ALA A 335 10.52 -10.18 -1.69
N PHE A 336 10.95 -9.21 -2.49
CA PHE A 336 10.12 -8.09 -2.94
C PHE A 336 8.85 -8.57 -3.64
N LYS A 337 9.03 -9.37 -4.71
CA LYS A 337 7.95 -9.91 -5.54
C LYS A 337 7.00 -10.77 -4.72
N GLY A 338 7.54 -11.67 -3.89
CA GLY A 338 6.75 -12.54 -3.03
C GLY A 338 5.85 -11.74 -2.10
N HIS A 339 6.41 -10.74 -1.41
CA HIS A 339 5.65 -9.93 -0.49
C HIS A 339 4.66 -8.98 -1.19
N TYR A 340 5.02 -8.40 -2.34
CA TYR A 340 4.12 -7.60 -3.16
C TYR A 340 2.88 -8.42 -3.58
N LEU A 341 3.10 -9.66 -4.05
CA LEU A 341 2.02 -10.57 -4.43
C LEU A 341 1.22 -11.08 -3.23
N GLU A 342 1.86 -11.31 -2.09
CA GLU A 342 1.17 -11.66 -0.84
C GLU A 342 0.20 -10.54 -0.43
N LYS A 343 0.67 -9.27 -0.44
CA LYS A 343 -0.17 -8.11 -0.13
C LYS A 343 -1.30 -7.93 -1.14
N ARG A 344 -1.05 -8.19 -2.43
CA ARG A 344 -2.10 -8.28 -3.46
C ARG A 344 -3.15 -9.34 -3.12
N LEU A 345 -2.76 -10.47 -2.56
CA LEU A 345 -3.73 -11.53 -2.22
C LEU A 345 -4.52 -11.22 -0.95
N GLN A 346 -4.02 -10.29 -0.14
CA GLN A 346 -4.76 -9.67 0.96
C GLN A 346 -5.69 -8.53 0.49
N LEU A 347 -5.44 -7.95 -0.68
CA LEU A 347 -6.13 -6.82 -1.36
C LEU A 347 -5.82 -6.86 -2.87
N PRO A 348 -6.64 -7.38 -3.82
CA PRO A 348 -8.01 -6.97 -4.09
C PRO A 348 -8.80 -8.05 -4.88
N MET A 349 -8.53 -9.35 -4.70
CA MET A 349 -9.29 -10.38 -5.42
C MET A 349 -10.76 -10.36 -5.04
N PHE A 350 -11.06 -10.04 -3.78
CA PHE A 350 -12.42 -9.98 -3.27
C PHE A 350 -13.18 -8.73 -3.72
N ALA A 351 -12.54 -7.56 -3.69
CA ALA A 351 -13.17 -6.32 -4.16
C ALA A 351 -13.44 -6.36 -5.67
N ALA A 352 -12.47 -6.84 -6.47
CA ALA A 352 -12.66 -7.04 -7.91
C ALA A 352 -13.70 -8.12 -8.22
N TYR A 353 -13.75 -9.21 -7.44
CA TYR A 353 -14.79 -10.23 -7.54
C TYR A 353 -16.19 -9.65 -7.27
N LEU A 354 -16.34 -8.87 -6.20
CA LEU A 354 -17.62 -8.22 -5.88
C LEU A 354 -18.02 -7.17 -6.92
N GLU A 355 -17.07 -6.37 -7.41
CA GLU A 355 -17.31 -5.38 -8.47
C GLU A 355 -17.72 -6.08 -9.78
N LYS A 356 -17.05 -7.19 -10.13
CA LYS A 356 -17.40 -8.03 -11.28
C LYS A 356 -18.79 -8.64 -11.13
N LEU A 357 -19.16 -9.17 -9.96
CA LEU A 357 -20.50 -9.69 -9.72
C LEU A 357 -21.58 -8.60 -9.80
N ALA A 358 -21.32 -7.43 -9.22
CA ALA A 358 -22.23 -6.29 -9.30
C ALA A 358 -22.45 -5.84 -10.76
N ASN A 359 -21.41 -5.88 -11.59
CA ASN A 359 -21.45 -5.47 -12.99
C ASN A 359 -21.92 -6.57 -13.95
N ALA A 360 -21.83 -7.85 -13.59
CA ALA A 360 -22.23 -8.97 -14.44
C ALA A 360 -23.74 -8.94 -14.76
N GLY A 361 -24.55 -8.37 -13.86
CA GLY A 361 -26.00 -8.33 -13.97
C GLY A 361 -26.64 -9.72 -14.10
N GLY A 362 -27.95 -9.76 -14.27
CA GLY A 362 -28.69 -11.00 -14.51
C GLY A 362 -29.77 -11.30 -13.47
N PRO A 363 -30.63 -12.29 -13.75
CA PRO A 363 -31.72 -12.64 -12.85
C PRO A 363 -31.16 -13.16 -11.53
N GLU A 364 -31.74 -12.70 -10.43
CA GLU A 364 -31.46 -13.28 -9.12
C GLU A 364 -32.16 -14.63 -8.99
N VAL A 365 -31.45 -15.64 -8.49
CA VAL A 365 -32.00 -16.97 -8.19
C VAL A 365 -31.67 -17.34 -6.76
N THR A 366 -32.66 -17.86 -6.05
CA THR A 366 -32.52 -18.37 -4.69
C THR A 366 -32.26 -19.87 -4.70
N TYR A 367 -31.21 -20.28 -4.00
CA TYR A 367 -30.80 -21.67 -3.83
C TYR A 367 -31.08 -22.12 -2.41
N GLU A 368 -31.79 -23.24 -2.26
CA GLU A 368 -31.90 -23.92 -0.98
C GLU A 368 -30.59 -24.64 -0.66
N ALA A 369 -30.10 -24.44 0.57
CA ALA A 369 -28.84 -24.98 1.04
C ALA A 369 -28.94 -25.46 2.49
N GLY A 370 -28.00 -26.30 2.90
CA GLY A 370 -27.98 -26.83 4.24
C GLY A 370 -26.89 -27.87 4.45
N CYS A 371 -26.75 -28.29 5.70
CA CYS A 371 -25.87 -29.41 6.01
C CYS A 371 -26.50 -30.74 5.57
N HIS A 372 -25.67 -31.77 5.44
CA HIS A 372 -26.09 -33.12 5.06
C HIS A 372 -27.24 -33.69 5.91
N CYS A 373 -27.18 -33.53 7.25
CA CYS A 373 -28.19 -34.09 8.15
C CYS A 373 -29.48 -33.25 8.29
N GLY A 374 -29.60 -32.13 7.58
CA GLY A 374 -30.73 -31.22 7.67
C GLY A 374 -30.80 -30.37 8.96
N TYR A 375 -29.86 -30.55 9.90
CA TYR A 375 -29.83 -29.74 11.13
C TYR A 375 -29.64 -28.25 10.85
N ILE A 376 -28.79 -27.89 9.90
CA ILE A 376 -28.57 -26.50 9.46
C ILE A 376 -29.22 -26.33 8.08
N GLY A 377 -30.06 -25.31 7.92
CA GLY A 377 -30.71 -24.96 6.66
C GLY A 377 -30.71 -23.45 6.43
N LEU A 378 -30.57 -23.05 5.18
CA LEU A 378 -30.53 -21.66 4.73
C LEU A 378 -30.92 -21.56 3.24
N SER A 379 -31.37 -20.39 2.80
CA SER A 379 -31.50 -20.05 1.38
C SER A 379 -30.52 -18.95 1.02
N VAL A 380 -29.92 -19.03 -0.17
CA VAL A 380 -28.95 -18.06 -0.67
C VAL A 380 -29.39 -17.50 -2.02
N ALA A 381 -29.58 -16.20 -2.10
CA ALA A 381 -29.87 -15.50 -3.35
C ALA A 381 -28.57 -15.07 -4.04
N LEU A 382 -28.40 -15.43 -5.32
CA LEU A 382 -27.24 -15.07 -6.13
C LEU A 382 -27.67 -14.40 -7.44
N SER A 383 -26.94 -13.37 -7.84
CA SER A 383 -26.97 -12.78 -9.18
C SER A 383 -25.54 -12.51 -9.65
N PRO A 384 -25.15 -12.92 -10.88
CA PRO A 384 -25.88 -13.84 -11.76
C PRO A 384 -26.09 -15.22 -11.10
N PRO A 385 -26.97 -16.09 -11.64
CA PRO A 385 -27.18 -17.43 -11.09
C PRO A 385 -26.02 -18.37 -11.46
N LEU A 386 -25.84 -19.44 -10.70
CA LEU A 386 -24.98 -20.57 -11.10
C LEU A 386 -25.50 -21.20 -12.41
N PRO A 387 -24.61 -21.64 -13.33
CA PRO A 387 -23.15 -21.71 -13.18
C PRO A 387 -22.38 -20.43 -13.55
N LYS A 388 -23.07 -19.34 -13.94
CA LYS A 388 -22.42 -18.08 -14.33
C LYS A 388 -21.85 -17.30 -13.14
N HIS A 389 -22.33 -17.59 -11.94
CA HIS A 389 -21.74 -17.05 -10.71
C HIS A 389 -20.38 -17.72 -10.45
N GLU A 390 -19.32 -16.93 -10.44
CA GLU A 390 -17.97 -17.46 -10.20
C GLU A 390 -17.82 -17.92 -8.75
N VAL A 391 -17.22 -19.10 -8.58
CA VAL A 391 -17.01 -19.76 -7.28
C VAL A 391 -15.53 -19.74 -6.92
N ILE A 392 -15.21 -19.28 -5.72
CA ILE A 392 -13.82 -19.25 -5.23
C ILE A 392 -13.40 -20.65 -4.75
N ASN A 393 -12.32 -21.16 -5.35
CA ASN A 393 -11.65 -22.40 -4.96
C ASN A 393 -10.23 -22.08 -4.44
N CYS A 394 -10.10 -21.95 -3.13
CA CYS A 394 -8.83 -21.64 -2.47
C CYS A 394 -8.17 -22.91 -1.91
N ASN A 395 -6.86 -23.04 -2.08
CA ASN A 395 -6.07 -24.18 -1.62
C ASN A 395 -5.36 -23.95 -0.25
N CYS A 396 -5.67 -22.88 0.50
CA CYS A 396 -5.05 -22.67 1.82
C CYS A 396 -5.37 -23.79 2.80
N SER A 397 -4.62 -23.85 3.91
CA SER A 397 -4.64 -24.96 4.84
C SER A 397 -6.03 -25.31 5.41
N ILE A 398 -6.88 -24.31 5.67
CA ILE A 398 -8.26 -24.51 6.13
C ILE A 398 -9.22 -24.80 4.97
N CYS A 399 -9.08 -24.11 3.82
CA CYS A 399 -9.98 -24.28 2.68
C CYS A 399 -9.86 -25.65 2.04
N ARG A 400 -8.63 -26.17 1.88
CA ARG A 400 -8.41 -27.51 1.35
C ARG A 400 -8.94 -28.61 2.27
N ARG A 401 -8.86 -28.41 3.61
CA ARG A 401 -9.31 -29.40 4.60
C ARG A 401 -10.82 -29.35 4.83
N GLY A 402 -11.41 -28.16 4.84
CA GLY A 402 -12.86 -27.96 4.94
C GLY A 402 -13.60 -28.16 3.61
N GLY A 403 -12.88 -28.32 2.49
CA GLY A 403 -13.46 -28.50 1.17
C GLY A 403 -14.25 -27.29 0.67
N TYR A 404 -13.89 -26.07 1.07
CA TYR A 404 -14.64 -24.86 0.73
C TYR A 404 -14.63 -24.57 -0.78
N LEU A 405 -15.83 -24.31 -1.33
CA LEU A 405 -16.05 -23.74 -2.66
C LEU A 405 -17.02 -22.56 -2.49
N LEU A 406 -16.50 -21.34 -2.36
CA LEU A 406 -17.27 -20.23 -1.77
C LEU A 406 -17.86 -19.28 -2.82
N VAL A 407 -19.11 -18.89 -2.57
CA VAL A 407 -19.75 -17.68 -3.12
C VAL A 407 -19.95 -16.68 -1.99
N TYR A 408 -20.03 -15.38 -2.30
CA TYR A 408 -20.01 -14.33 -1.26
C TYR A 408 -21.24 -13.40 -1.24
N PRO A 409 -22.42 -13.95 -0.93
CA PRO A 409 -23.64 -13.15 -0.79
C PRO A 409 -23.52 -12.13 0.36
N ALA A 410 -24.19 -10.99 0.19
CA ALA A 410 -24.46 -10.07 1.30
C ALA A 410 -25.39 -10.70 2.33
N TYR A 411 -25.40 -10.18 3.56
CA TYR A 411 -26.22 -10.72 4.64
C TYR A 411 -27.70 -10.75 4.28
N GLU A 412 -28.21 -9.69 3.66
CA GLU A 412 -29.60 -9.60 3.20
C GLU A 412 -29.95 -10.62 2.10
N LYS A 413 -28.95 -11.25 1.47
CA LYS A 413 -29.12 -12.30 0.46
C LYS A 413 -29.03 -13.72 1.03
N VAL A 414 -28.87 -13.87 2.34
CA VAL A 414 -28.88 -15.16 3.04
C VAL A 414 -29.99 -15.18 4.08
N THR A 415 -30.90 -16.14 3.94
CA THR A 415 -31.95 -16.38 4.93
C THR A 415 -31.65 -17.67 5.67
N TRP A 416 -31.43 -17.60 6.99
CA TRP A 416 -31.27 -18.79 7.82
C TRP A 416 -32.63 -19.33 8.25
N HIS A 417 -32.81 -20.65 8.16
CA HIS A 417 -34.07 -21.30 8.50
C HIS A 417 -34.05 -21.89 9.91
N ASN A 418 -35.17 -21.83 10.63
CA ASN A 418 -35.34 -22.53 11.92
C ASN A 418 -34.17 -22.28 12.91
N ASP A 419 -33.81 -21.00 13.08
CA ASP A 419 -32.71 -20.55 13.95
C ASP A 419 -31.38 -21.27 13.67
N SER A 420 -31.13 -21.67 12.43
CA SER A 420 -29.90 -22.39 12.05
C SER A 420 -28.64 -21.56 12.29
N ASP A 421 -28.73 -20.23 12.21
CA ASP A 421 -27.66 -19.27 12.52
C ASP A 421 -27.18 -19.38 13.98
N LYS A 422 -28.09 -19.62 14.92
CA LYS A 422 -27.79 -19.80 16.35
C LYS A 422 -27.23 -21.18 16.67
N ARG A 423 -27.45 -22.16 15.79
CA ARG A 423 -27.11 -23.58 16.01
C ARG A 423 -25.85 -24.03 15.26
N VAL A 424 -25.37 -23.24 14.31
CA VAL A 424 -24.13 -23.52 13.58
C VAL A 424 -22.90 -23.24 14.47
N SER A 425 -21.93 -24.15 14.47
CA SER A 425 -20.70 -23.99 15.25
C SER A 425 -19.70 -23.10 14.52
N ARG A 426 -18.86 -22.39 15.29
CA ARG A 426 -17.84 -21.48 14.78
C ARG A 426 -16.45 -21.92 15.22
N TYR A 427 -15.51 -21.85 14.29
CA TYR A 427 -14.10 -22.11 14.53
C TYR A 427 -13.27 -20.92 14.05
N GLN A 428 -12.31 -20.51 14.88
CA GLN A 428 -11.36 -19.45 14.61
C GLN A 428 -9.94 -20.00 14.82
N PHE A 429 -9.01 -19.55 13.99
CA PHE A 429 -7.59 -19.91 14.11
C PHE A 429 -6.70 -18.74 13.72
N ASN A 430 -5.40 -18.87 14.01
CA ASN A 430 -4.38 -17.84 13.76
C ASN A 430 -4.83 -16.46 14.25
N THR A 431 -5.16 -15.54 13.33
CA THR A 431 -5.55 -14.16 13.62
C THR A 431 -6.94 -14.00 14.25
N LYS A 432 -7.73 -15.08 14.34
CA LYS A 432 -9.11 -15.07 14.87
C LYS A 432 -10.05 -14.06 14.18
N ALA A 433 -9.71 -13.70 12.93
CA ALA A 433 -10.42 -12.66 12.18
C ALA A 433 -11.68 -13.16 11.46
N ARG A 434 -11.86 -14.48 11.31
CA ARG A 434 -12.95 -15.07 10.51
C ARG A 434 -13.59 -16.24 11.26
N ASP A 435 -14.91 -16.29 11.21
CA ASP A 435 -15.71 -17.34 11.84
C ASP A 435 -16.00 -18.44 10.83
N HIS A 436 -15.26 -19.54 10.88
CA HIS A 436 -15.52 -20.71 10.04
C HIS A 436 -16.71 -21.50 10.58
N MET A 437 -17.76 -21.60 9.78
CA MET A 437 -19.06 -22.12 10.18
C MET A 437 -19.24 -23.57 9.72
N PHE A 438 -19.61 -24.45 10.64
CA PHE A 438 -19.86 -25.88 10.35
C PHE A 438 -21.01 -26.44 11.18
N CYS A 439 -21.64 -27.51 10.66
CA CYS A 439 -22.69 -28.20 11.38
C CYS A 439 -22.11 -29.02 12.55
N PRO A 440 -22.51 -28.79 13.81
CA PRO A 440 -22.03 -29.58 14.95
C PRO A 440 -22.48 -31.05 14.93
N LYS A 441 -23.48 -31.39 14.10
CA LYS A 441 -24.04 -32.76 14.05
C LYS A 441 -23.38 -33.65 13.02
N CYS A 442 -23.08 -33.13 11.83
CA CYS A 442 -22.51 -33.92 10.73
C CYS A 442 -21.16 -33.42 10.23
N GLY A 443 -20.61 -32.34 10.79
CA GLY A 443 -19.31 -31.77 10.40
C GLY A 443 -19.31 -31.03 9.05
N ALA A 444 -20.44 -30.96 8.35
CA ALA A 444 -20.54 -30.26 7.07
C ALA A 444 -20.10 -28.80 7.20
N SER A 445 -19.14 -28.39 6.36
CA SER A 445 -18.60 -27.02 6.33
C SER A 445 -19.54 -26.10 5.58
N ILE A 446 -20.26 -25.26 6.33
CA ILE A 446 -21.32 -24.38 5.81
C ILE A 446 -20.72 -23.19 5.07
N GLY A 447 -19.73 -22.55 5.66
CA GLY A 447 -19.17 -21.33 5.11
C GLY A 447 -18.28 -20.59 6.09
N ILE A 448 -18.10 -19.30 5.85
CA ILE A 448 -17.28 -18.39 6.65
C ILE A 448 -18.06 -17.09 6.82
N ASP A 449 -18.12 -16.58 8.04
CA ASP A 449 -18.65 -15.25 8.33
C ASP A 449 -17.49 -14.23 8.31
N PHE A 450 -17.67 -13.19 7.48
CA PHE A 450 -16.69 -12.13 7.26
C PHE A 450 -17.09 -10.80 7.90
N ALA A 451 -18.12 -10.73 8.76
CA ALA A 451 -18.52 -9.46 9.39
C ALA A 451 -17.39 -8.78 10.17
N ARG A 452 -16.49 -9.55 10.80
CA ARG A 452 -15.30 -9.01 11.49
C ARG A 452 -14.27 -8.40 10.54
N VAL A 453 -14.27 -8.84 9.28
CA VAL A 453 -13.35 -8.36 8.24
C VAL A 453 -13.96 -7.19 7.47
N TRP A 454 -15.29 -7.21 7.25
CA TRP A 454 -16.03 -6.20 6.52
C TRP A 454 -17.27 -5.73 7.30
N PRO A 455 -17.09 -4.95 8.40
CA PRO A 455 -18.20 -4.53 9.26
C PRO A 455 -19.20 -3.62 8.55
N GLU A 456 -18.73 -2.75 7.65
CA GLU A 456 -19.56 -1.80 6.90
C GLU A 456 -20.33 -2.43 5.72
N ALA A 457 -19.93 -3.64 5.30
CA ALA A 457 -20.55 -4.37 4.21
C ALA A 457 -20.48 -5.88 4.50
N PRO A 458 -21.22 -6.36 5.52
CA PRO A 458 -21.07 -7.72 6.02
C PRO A 458 -21.53 -8.76 5.00
N ARG A 459 -20.76 -9.84 4.89
CA ARG A 459 -20.98 -10.91 3.93
C ARG A 459 -20.67 -12.27 4.53
N TYR A 460 -21.33 -13.28 3.99
CA TYR A 460 -20.92 -14.66 4.19
C TYR A 460 -20.10 -15.12 2.98
N GLY A 461 -19.17 -16.04 3.20
CA GLY A 461 -18.73 -16.97 2.16
C GLY A 461 -19.48 -18.29 2.37
N ILE A 462 -20.47 -18.62 1.54
CA ILE A 462 -21.22 -19.88 1.66
C ILE A 462 -20.66 -20.91 0.69
N SER A 463 -20.47 -22.14 1.16
CA SER A 463 -19.96 -23.22 0.33
C SER A 463 -21.06 -23.76 -0.61
N VAL A 464 -20.85 -23.69 -1.93
CA VAL A 464 -21.81 -24.22 -2.92
C VAL A 464 -21.96 -25.75 -2.83
N ARG A 465 -21.06 -26.44 -2.13
CA ARG A 465 -21.25 -27.87 -1.78
C ARG A 465 -22.46 -28.13 -0.90
N GLN A 466 -22.97 -27.11 -0.22
CA GLN A 466 -24.14 -27.22 0.64
C GLN A 466 -25.45 -26.88 -0.09
N PHE A 467 -25.39 -26.49 -1.37
CA PHE A 467 -26.57 -26.14 -2.14
C PHE A 467 -27.20 -27.42 -2.68
N ASN A 468 -28.53 -27.50 -2.61
CA ASN A 468 -29.27 -28.63 -3.13
C ASN A 468 -29.23 -28.65 -4.67
N ASN A 469 -29.10 -29.85 -5.24
CA ASN A 469 -29.21 -30.09 -6.68
C ASN A 469 -28.23 -29.27 -7.54
N ILE A 470 -26.99 -29.06 -7.06
CA ILE A 470 -25.92 -28.40 -7.82
C ILE A 470 -24.99 -29.45 -8.43
N ASP A 471 -24.78 -29.32 -9.74
CA ASP A 471 -23.68 -30.00 -10.45
C ASP A 471 -22.40 -29.19 -10.32
N LEU A 472 -21.46 -29.67 -9.49
CA LEU A 472 -20.18 -29.00 -9.24
C LEU A 472 -19.26 -28.97 -10.47
N ASP A 473 -19.41 -29.90 -11.40
CA ASP A 473 -18.55 -29.98 -12.58
C ASP A 473 -18.95 -28.91 -13.63
N SER A 474 -20.17 -28.39 -13.54
CA SER A 474 -20.69 -27.32 -14.38
C SER A 474 -20.24 -25.90 -13.98
N LEU A 475 -19.65 -25.75 -12.78
CA LEU A 475 -19.38 -24.43 -12.19
C LEU A 475 -18.10 -23.77 -12.71
N GLN A 476 -18.11 -22.43 -12.73
CA GLN A 476 -16.91 -21.64 -13.03
C GLN A 476 -16.11 -21.36 -11.75
N TYR A 477 -14.85 -21.77 -11.75
CA TYR A 477 -13.98 -21.63 -10.59
C TYR A 477 -12.90 -20.57 -10.78
N ILE A 478 -12.77 -19.68 -9.80
CA ILE A 478 -11.58 -18.86 -9.61
C ILE A 478 -10.67 -19.58 -8.61
N LYS A 479 -9.48 -19.97 -9.06
CA LYS A 479 -8.50 -20.63 -8.19
C LYS A 479 -7.66 -19.59 -7.44
N LEU A 480 -7.58 -19.73 -6.12
CA LEU A 480 -6.70 -18.91 -5.27
C LEU A 480 -5.57 -19.77 -4.70
N ASP A 481 -4.36 -19.23 -4.72
CA ASP A 481 -3.15 -19.90 -4.22
C ASP A 481 -2.84 -19.60 -2.75
N GLY A 482 -3.81 -19.87 -1.89
CA GLY A 482 -3.63 -19.74 -0.45
C GLY A 482 -2.64 -20.73 0.18
N LEU A 483 -2.11 -21.72 -0.55
CA LEU A 483 -1.06 -22.61 -0.06
C LEU A 483 0.24 -21.87 0.21
N HIS A 484 0.60 -20.95 -0.69
CA HIS A 484 1.83 -20.17 -0.58
C HIS A 484 1.61 -18.80 0.07
N THR A 485 0.35 -18.34 0.16
CA THR A 485 0.04 -16.93 0.48
C THR A 485 -0.78 -16.77 1.75
N ALA A 486 -1.08 -17.87 2.45
CA ALA A 486 -1.67 -17.85 3.78
C ALA A 486 -0.85 -18.73 4.71
N GLU A 487 -0.55 -18.21 5.89
CA GLU A 487 0.10 -19.02 6.93
C GLU A 487 -0.78 -20.22 7.30
N PRO A 488 -0.20 -21.42 7.38
CA PRO A 488 -0.95 -22.59 7.80
C PRO A 488 -1.33 -22.41 9.28
N GLY A 489 -2.58 -22.73 9.62
CA GLY A 489 -2.93 -22.92 11.03
C GLY A 489 -2.26 -24.20 11.52
N VAL A 490 -1.09 -24.13 12.17
CA VAL A 490 -0.45 -25.33 12.72
C VAL A 490 0.29 -25.08 14.03
N ASP A 491 -0.15 -25.83 15.03
CA ASP A 491 0.61 -26.99 15.51
C ASP A 491 -0.14 -28.27 15.08
N LEU A 492 0.57 -29.28 14.53
CA LEU A 492 0.04 -30.61 14.16
C LEU A 492 0.52 -31.70 15.13
N SER A 493 1.07 -31.33 16.28
CA SER A 493 1.56 -32.25 17.31
C SER A 493 0.49 -33.17 17.90
N GLY A 494 -0.79 -32.90 17.62
CA GLY A 494 -1.92 -33.58 18.25
C GLY A 494 -2.18 -33.11 19.69
N LYS A 495 -1.46 -32.08 20.17
CA LYS A 495 -1.79 -31.39 21.41
C LYS A 495 -2.75 -30.25 21.11
N GLU A 496 -3.87 -30.23 21.83
CA GLU A 496 -4.73 -29.07 21.88
C GLU A 496 -3.95 -27.93 22.56
N ILE A 497 -3.61 -26.89 21.80
CA ILE A 497 -3.05 -25.67 22.38
C ILE A 497 -4.21 -24.94 23.04
N ASP A 498 -4.33 -25.08 24.36
CA ASP A 498 -5.29 -24.30 25.13
C ASP A 498 -4.82 -22.85 25.17
N THR A 499 -5.33 -22.02 24.25
CA THR A 499 -4.99 -20.59 24.17
C THR A 499 -5.54 -19.75 25.33
N LYS A 500 -6.06 -20.37 26.40
CA LYS A 500 -6.48 -19.68 27.64
C LYS A 500 -5.37 -19.50 28.67
N VAL A 501 -4.16 -20.02 28.45
CA VAL A 501 -3.05 -19.88 29.41
C VAL A 501 -2.24 -18.61 29.12
N ASP A 502 -2.86 -17.44 29.31
CA ASP A 502 -2.16 -16.14 29.45
C ASP A 502 -2.94 -15.17 30.37
N GLU A 503 -3.80 -15.67 31.25
CA GLU A 503 -4.18 -14.92 32.45
C GLU A 503 -3.10 -15.15 33.50
N ALA A 504 -2.28 -14.13 33.73
CA ALA A 504 -1.32 -14.09 34.83
C ALA A 504 -2.03 -14.49 36.13
N PRO A 505 -1.45 -15.39 36.95
CA PRO A 505 -2.07 -15.76 38.21
C PRO A 505 -2.22 -14.51 39.08
N ALA A 506 -3.44 -14.26 39.56
CA ALA A 506 -3.70 -13.28 40.59
C ALA A 506 -2.75 -13.55 41.77
N SER A 507 -1.88 -12.58 42.06
CA SER A 507 -0.97 -12.65 43.19
C SER A 507 -1.77 -12.72 44.49
N SER A 508 -1.83 -13.91 45.08
CA SER A 508 -2.26 -14.10 46.46
C SER A 508 -1.06 -13.90 47.39
N SER A 509 -1.02 -12.76 48.07
CA SER A 509 -0.54 -12.61 49.45
C SER A 509 -0.98 -11.24 49.97
#